data_AF-A0A351YXC4-F1
#
_entry.id   AF-A0A351YXC4-F1
#
_cell.length_a   1.000
_cell.length_b   1.000
_cell.length_c   1.000
_cell.angle_alpha   90.00
_cell.angle_beta   90.00
_cell.angle_gamma   90.00
#
_symmetry.space_group_name_H-M   'P 1'
#
loop_
_entity.id
_entity.type
_entity.pdbx_description
1 polymer ?
#
loop_
_entity_poly.entity_id
_entity_poly.type
_entity_poly.pdbx_seq_one_letter_code
_entity_poly.pdbx_strand_id
1 'polypeptide(L)'
;MTCYYGIKNDGEVLVSPSSSKKFKDFPGLSCKTCDEFWAEMQKLPSVKKIEWFFGTLPDLSAARPLPKLEELSFLGIRKLSDIHGISVLKNTLKRLRFEFGSGKTITDWSPIGELSELEELLIYNNSVISDLHFLETLPKLKSFRIVSVKIQAEDLSPLKNIEQVCFFKTGIDKKLKSFLSEKQMDFMNQVKERIEVLTKDYK
;
A
#
# COMPACT_ATOMS: atom_id res chain seq x y z
N MET A 1 -5.60 1.79 -20.33
CA MET A 1 -5.43 0.49 -19.66
C MET A 1 -6.78 -0.16 -19.61
N THR A 2 -6.94 -1.35 -20.21
CA THR A 2 -8.13 -2.17 -19.97
C THR A 2 -7.91 -3.04 -18.74
N CYS A 3 -8.78 -2.92 -17.74
CA CYS A 3 -8.81 -3.80 -16.56
C CYS A 3 -10.14 -4.54 -16.47
N TYR A 4 -10.09 -5.73 -15.89
CA TYR A 4 -11.27 -6.45 -15.43
C TYR A 4 -11.34 -6.35 -13.92
N TYR A 5 -12.54 -6.39 -13.39
CA TYR A 5 -12.73 -6.47 -11.95
C TYR A 5 -13.87 -7.42 -11.59
N GLY A 6 -13.79 -7.97 -10.40
CA GLY A 6 -14.81 -8.81 -9.79
C GLY A 6 -15.16 -8.28 -8.42
N ILE A 7 -16.45 -8.29 -8.09
CA ILE A 7 -16.97 -7.87 -6.78
C ILE A 7 -17.38 -9.13 -6.01
N LYS A 8 -16.87 -9.28 -4.80
CA LYS A 8 -17.32 -10.30 -3.86
C LYS A 8 -18.45 -9.78 -2.98
N ASN A 9 -19.20 -10.70 -2.37
CA ASN A 9 -20.42 -10.39 -1.61
C ASN A 9 -20.20 -9.49 -0.38
N ASP A 10 -18.95 -9.33 0.08
CA ASP A 10 -18.55 -8.54 1.26
C ASP A 10 -18.10 -7.10 0.93
N GLY A 11 -18.14 -6.71 -0.34
CA GLY A 11 -17.66 -5.40 -0.78
C GLY A 11 -16.17 -5.36 -1.13
N GLU A 12 -15.53 -6.53 -1.25
CA GLU A 12 -14.20 -6.66 -1.80
C GLU A 12 -14.23 -6.64 -3.33
N VAL A 13 -13.38 -5.80 -3.92
CA VAL A 13 -13.19 -5.66 -5.37
C VAL A 13 -11.78 -6.10 -5.72
N LEU A 14 -11.67 -7.08 -6.59
CA LEU A 14 -10.39 -7.51 -7.15
C LEU A 14 -10.26 -6.97 -8.56
N VAL A 15 -9.17 -6.30 -8.88
CA VAL A 15 -8.90 -5.68 -10.18
C VAL A 15 -7.68 -6.33 -10.81
N SER A 16 -7.72 -6.63 -12.11
CA SER A 16 -6.60 -7.25 -12.82
C SER A 16 -6.51 -6.77 -14.27
N PRO A 17 -5.32 -6.67 -14.88
CA PRO A 17 -5.19 -6.35 -16.30
C PRO A 17 -5.83 -7.43 -17.17
N SER A 18 -6.22 -7.03 -18.37
CA SER A 18 -7.00 -7.86 -19.28
C SER A 18 -6.36 -9.18 -19.72
N SER A 19 -5.05 -9.33 -19.54
CA SER A 19 -4.29 -10.52 -19.94
C SER A 19 -4.27 -11.65 -18.91
N SER A 20 -4.83 -11.48 -17.71
CA SER A 20 -4.72 -12.48 -16.64
C SER A 20 -5.72 -13.64 -16.81
N LYS A 21 -5.21 -14.85 -17.11
CA LYS A 21 -6.05 -16.07 -17.25
C LYS A 21 -6.86 -16.39 -16.00
N LYS A 22 -6.37 -16.06 -14.80
CA LYS A 22 -7.01 -16.31 -13.50
C LYS A 22 -8.29 -15.49 -13.26
N PHE A 23 -8.50 -14.40 -13.99
CA PHE A 23 -9.64 -13.50 -13.80
C PHE A 23 -10.72 -13.65 -14.88
N LYS A 24 -10.55 -14.61 -15.80
CA LYS A 24 -11.57 -14.96 -16.81
C LYS A 24 -12.83 -15.58 -16.21
N ASP A 25 -12.73 -16.12 -14.99
CA ASP A 25 -13.82 -16.81 -14.29
C ASP A 25 -14.58 -15.89 -13.30
N PHE A 26 -14.14 -14.64 -13.11
CA PHE A 26 -14.97 -13.63 -12.43
C PHE A 26 -16.04 -13.14 -13.41
N PRO A 27 -17.31 -12.97 -12.99
CA PRO A 27 -18.34 -12.45 -13.86
C PRO A 27 -18.06 -10.98 -14.22
N GLY A 28 -17.31 -10.78 -15.32
CA GLY A 28 -17.76 -9.98 -16.47
C GLY A 28 -17.75 -8.46 -16.40
N LEU A 29 -17.11 -7.80 -15.42
CA LEU A 29 -17.01 -6.34 -15.43
C LEU A 29 -15.63 -5.88 -15.92
N SER A 30 -15.64 -4.95 -16.88
CA SER A 30 -14.44 -4.42 -17.51
C SER A 30 -14.51 -2.92 -17.65
N CYS A 31 -13.39 -2.24 -17.44
CA CYS A 31 -13.22 -0.82 -17.72
C CYS A 31 -12.08 -0.65 -18.71
N LYS A 32 -12.26 0.24 -19.69
CA LYS A 32 -11.26 0.57 -20.71
C LYS A 32 -10.28 1.62 -20.21
N THR A 33 -10.64 2.35 -19.16
CA THR A 33 -9.85 3.41 -18.54
C THR A 33 -9.88 3.35 -17.01
N CYS A 34 -8.92 4.01 -16.36
CA CYS A 34 -8.91 4.15 -14.90
C CYS A 34 -10.12 4.98 -14.41
N ASP A 35 -10.50 6.03 -15.15
CA ASP A 35 -11.63 6.89 -14.79
C ASP A 35 -12.96 6.13 -14.83
N GLU A 36 -13.18 5.32 -15.87
CA GLU A 36 -14.35 4.42 -15.91
C GLU A 36 -14.40 3.51 -14.69
N PHE A 37 -13.26 2.92 -14.30
CA PHE A 37 -13.21 2.07 -13.11
C PHE A 37 -13.62 2.81 -11.84
N TRP A 38 -13.02 3.97 -11.56
CA TRP A 38 -13.33 4.72 -10.35
C TRP A 38 -14.77 5.26 -10.34
N ALA A 39 -15.29 5.63 -11.52
CA ALA A 39 -16.69 6.04 -11.67
C ALA A 39 -17.67 4.90 -11.36
N GLU A 40 -17.37 3.67 -11.78
CA GLU A 40 -18.18 2.50 -11.41
C GLU A 40 -18.08 2.20 -9.91
N MET A 41 -16.88 2.27 -9.31
CA MET A 41 -16.72 2.03 -7.87
C MET A 41 -17.52 3.03 -7.02
N GLN A 42 -17.61 4.28 -7.47
CA GLN A 42 -18.39 5.32 -6.77
C GLN A 42 -19.89 4.99 -6.69
N LYS A 43 -20.43 4.21 -7.63
CA LYS A 43 -21.84 3.80 -7.67
C LYS A 43 -22.15 2.65 -6.72
N LEU A 44 -21.13 1.97 -6.21
CA LEU A 44 -21.28 0.76 -5.41
C LEU A 44 -21.21 1.09 -3.91
N PRO A 45 -22.36 1.12 -3.19
CA PRO A 45 -22.40 1.55 -1.79
C PRO A 45 -21.79 0.54 -0.80
N SER A 46 -21.26 -0.57 -1.29
CA SER A 46 -20.67 -1.66 -0.50
C SER A 46 -19.16 -1.75 -0.59
N VAL A 47 -18.48 -1.00 -1.47
CA VAL A 47 -17.04 -1.17 -1.68
C VAL A 47 -16.27 -0.79 -0.43
N LYS A 48 -15.65 -1.79 0.19
CA LYS A 48 -14.84 -1.67 1.41
C LYS A 48 -13.37 -1.93 1.17
N LYS A 49 -13.06 -2.76 0.18
CA LYS A 49 -11.70 -3.19 -0.11
C LYS A 49 -11.49 -3.23 -1.63
N ILE A 50 -10.40 -2.66 -2.09
CA ILE A 50 -9.95 -2.78 -3.49
C ILE A 50 -8.54 -3.37 -3.49
N GLU A 51 -8.36 -4.49 -4.18
CA GLU A 51 -7.06 -5.09 -4.45
C GLU A 51 -6.77 -5.07 -5.94
N TRP A 52 -5.74 -4.32 -6.34
CA TRP A 52 -5.30 -4.19 -7.71
C TRP A 52 -4.11 -5.10 -7.99
N PHE A 53 -4.32 -6.16 -8.76
CA PHE A 53 -3.31 -7.14 -9.12
C PHE A 53 -2.69 -6.86 -10.47
N PHE A 54 -1.38 -6.68 -10.50
CA PHE A 54 -0.56 -6.56 -11.71
C PHE A 54 -0.98 -5.42 -12.65
N GLY A 55 -0.19 -5.20 -13.70
CA GLY A 55 -0.50 -4.21 -14.74
C GLY A 55 0.17 -2.85 -14.52
N THR A 56 -0.41 -1.82 -15.12
CA THR A 56 0.13 -0.46 -15.18
C THR A 56 -0.96 0.56 -14.85
N LEU A 57 -0.81 1.27 -13.75
CA LEU A 57 -1.68 2.35 -13.31
C LEU A 57 -0.78 3.58 -13.14
N PRO A 58 -0.66 4.46 -14.15
CA PRO A 58 0.35 5.53 -14.12
C PRO A 58 0.20 6.44 -12.89
N ASP A 59 -1.06 6.73 -12.52
CA ASP A 59 -1.41 7.63 -11.43
C ASP A 59 -2.78 7.29 -10.82
N LEU A 60 -3.11 7.98 -9.72
CA LEU A 60 -4.41 7.93 -9.04
C LEU A 60 -5.27 9.19 -9.30
N SER A 61 -4.98 9.99 -10.33
CA SER A 61 -5.69 11.27 -10.57
C SER A 61 -7.20 11.10 -10.79
N ALA A 62 -7.61 9.95 -11.29
CA ALA A 62 -9.01 9.61 -11.51
C ALA A 62 -9.72 9.00 -10.29
N ALA A 63 -9.02 8.83 -9.16
CA ALA A 63 -9.63 8.34 -7.93
C ALA A 63 -10.78 9.26 -7.50
N ARG A 64 -11.84 8.66 -6.95
CA ARG A 64 -13.05 9.36 -6.53
C ARG A 64 -13.33 9.07 -5.05
N PRO A 65 -14.11 9.91 -4.37
CA PRO A 65 -14.54 9.61 -3.00
C PRO A 65 -15.31 8.28 -2.95
N LEU A 66 -14.84 7.36 -2.12
CA LEU A 66 -15.47 6.06 -1.86
C LEU A 66 -15.78 5.96 -0.37
N PRO A 67 -16.99 6.35 0.08
CA PRO A 67 -17.29 6.65 1.49
C PRO A 67 -17.16 5.47 2.46
N LYS A 68 -17.05 4.24 1.94
CA LYS A 68 -16.87 3.02 2.75
C LYS A 68 -15.56 2.28 2.47
N LEU A 69 -14.69 2.80 1.59
CA LEU A 69 -13.44 2.14 1.26
C LEU A 69 -12.46 2.28 2.43
N GLU A 70 -12.21 1.17 3.11
CA GLU A 70 -11.29 1.06 4.25
C GLU A 70 -9.93 0.49 3.85
N GLU A 71 -9.85 -0.27 2.76
CA GLU A 71 -8.64 -0.96 2.34
C GLU A 71 -8.34 -0.76 0.85
N LEU A 72 -7.10 -0.37 0.55
CA LEU A 72 -6.61 -0.23 -0.82
C LEU A 72 -5.24 -0.90 -0.94
N SER A 73 -5.13 -1.86 -1.84
CA SER A 73 -3.90 -2.61 -2.09
C SER A 73 -3.52 -2.59 -3.56
N PHE A 74 -2.26 -2.32 -3.84
CA PHE A 74 -1.63 -2.43 -5.16
C PHE A 74 -0.61 -3.57 -5.11
N LEU A 75 -0.85 -4.64 -5.86
CA LEU A 75 -0.13 -5.91 -5.74
C LEU A 75 0.53 -6.30 -7.07
N GLY A 76 1.85 -6.23 -7.15
CA GLY A 76 2.63 -6.53 -8.36
C GLY A 76 2.50 -5.48 -9.46
N ILE A 77 2.19 -4.23 -9.12
CA ILE A 77 2.07 -3.13 -10.09
C ILE A 77 3.43 -2.83 -10.71
N ARG A 78 3.50 -2.79 -12.05
CA ARG A 78 4.76 -2.52 -12.78
C ARG A 78 5.02 -1.04 -13.00
N LYS A 79 3.99 -0.21 -12.96
CA LYS A 79 4.09 1.24 -13.11
C LYS A 79 2.97 1.91 -12.33
N LEU A 80 3.37 2.72 -11.36
CA LEU A 80 2.60 3.72 -10.62
C LEU A 80 3.63 4.70 -10.06
N SER A 81 3.58 5.94 -10.54
CA SER A 81 4.59 6.97 -10.26
C SER A 81 4.04 8.16 -9.49
N ASP A 82 2.72 8.36 -9.54
CA ASP A 82 2.03 9.48 -8.91
C ASP A 82 0.84 8.96 -8.10
N ILE A 83 0.76 9.40 -6.84
CA ILE A 83 -0.32 9.04 -5.91
C ILE A 83 -1.06 10.26 -5.36
N HIS A 84 -0.89 11.48 -5.91
CA HIS A 84 -1.55 12.69 -5.42
C HIS A 84 -3.07 12.55 -5.30
N GLY A 85 -3.69 11.83 -6.24
CA GLY A 85 -5.14 11.59 -6.21
C GLY A 85 -5.63 10.72 -5.05
N ILE A 86 -4.74 10.10 -4.24
CA ILE A 86 -5.15 9.28 -3.10
C ILE A 86 -5.83 10.09 -1.98
N SER A 87 -5.57 11.39 -1.91
CA SER A 87 -6.12 12.30 -0.90
C SER A 87 -7.64 12.36 -0.85
N VAL A 88 -8.32 12.01 -1.95
CA VAL A 88 -9.79 11.90 -2.00
C VAL A 88 -10.34 10.85 -1.04
N LEU A 89 -9.49 9.92 -0.56
CA LEU A 89 -9.81 8.82 0.36
C LEU A 89 -9.45 9.13 1.83
N LYS A 90 -9.04 10.37 2.12
CA LYS A 90 -8.49 10.78 3.43
C LYS A 90 -9.30 10.42 4.66
N ASN A 91 -10.63 10.41 4.52
CA ASN A 91 -11.57 10.20 5.62
C ASN A 91 -12.11 8.76 5.71
N THR A 92 -11.60 7.83 4.90
CA THR A 92 -12.15 6.46 4.84
C THR A 92 -11.07 5.39 4.92
N LEU A 93 -9.90 5.65 4.33
CA LEU A 93 -8.88 4.63 4.13
C LEU A 93 -8.12 4.34 5.42
N LYS A 94 -8.21 3.10 5.91
CA LYS A 94 -7.57 2.62 7.14
C LYS A 94 -6.33 1.76 6.87
N ARG A 95 -6.31 1.03 5.76
CA ARG A 95 -5.17 0.19 5.36
C ARG A 95 -4.76 0.50 3.92
N LEU A 96 -3.48 0.78 3.73
CA LEU A 96 -2.89 1.04 2.44
C LEU A 96 -1.68 0.14 2.22
N ARG A 97 -1.69 -0.59 1.11
CA ARG A 97 -0.58 -1.46 0.72
C ARG A 97 -0.11 -1.15 -0.69
N PHE A 98 1.21 -0.98 -0.83
CA PHE A 98 1.89 -0.97 -2.11
C PHE A 98 2.85 -2.14 -2.19
N GLU A 99 2.76 -2.92 -3.25
CA GLU A 99 3.70 -3.96 -3.61
C GLU A 99 4.00 -3.85 -5.09
N PHE A 100 5.20 -3.35 -5.39
CA PHE A 100 5.62 -3.11 -6.76
C PHE A 100 6.31 -4.34 -7.36
N GLY A 101 6.11 -4.51 -8.66
CA GLY A 101 6.88 -5.45 -9.48
C GLY A 101 8.24 -4.87 -9.88
N SER A 102 8.78 -5.34 -11.01
CA SER A 102 10.08 -4.93 -11.55
C SER A 102 10.14 -3.52 -12.16
N GLY A 103 9.16 -2.66 -11.88
CA GLY A 103 9.16 -1.24 -12.27
C GLY A 103 8.73 -0.39 -11.09
N LYS A 104 9.44 0.72 -10.85
CA LYS A 104 9.33 1.53 -9.63
C LYS A 104 9.61 2.99 -9.98
N THR A 105 8.81 3.95 -9.51
CA THR A 105 9.25 5.36 -9.31
C THR A 105 8.25 6.18 -8.47
N ILE A 106 7.61 5.66 -7.40
CA ILE A 106 7.01 6.61 -6.45
C ILE A 106 8.18 7.28 -5.72
N THR A 107 8.39 8.55 -6.02
CA THR A 107 9.42 9.39 -5.42
C THR A 107 8.85 10.32 -4.37
N ASP A 108 7.61 10.76 -4.56
CA ASP A 108 6.89 11.59 -3.60
C ASP A 108 5.86 10.75 -2.84
N TRP A 109 6.08 10.63 -1.53
CA TRP A 109 5.22 9.91 -0.60
C TRP A 109 4.36 10.84 0.25
N SER A 110 4.53 12.17 0.09
CA SER A 110 3.78 13.18 0.85
C SER A 110 2.26 13.08 0.74
N PRO A 111 1.64 12.62 -0.37
CA PRO A 111 0.17 12.51 -0.45
C PRO A 111 -0.42 11.51 0.55
N ILE A 112 0.36 10.54 1.02
CA ILE A 112 -0.08 9.61 2.08
C ILE A 112 -0.36 10.38 3.37
N GLY A 113 0.39 11.45 3.62
CA GLY A 113 0.24 12.29 4.81
C GLY A 113 -1.14 12.93 4.97
N GLU A 114 -1.95 12.95 3.91
CA GLU A 114 -3.32 13.48 3.95
C GLU A 114 -4.34 12.46 4.47
N LEU A 115 -3.97 11.18 4.61
CA LEU A 115 -4.88 10.09 4.97
C LEU A 115 -5.13 10.02 6.48
N SER A 116 -5.95 10.93 7.02
CA SER A 116 -6.20 11.09 8.46
C SER A 116 -6.76 9.86 9.17
N GLU A 117 -7.38 8.93 8.44
CA GLU A 117 -7.90 7.67 8.97
C GLU A 117 -6.93 6.48 8.85
N LEU A 118 -5.74 6.67 8.29
CA LEU A 118 -4.81 5.57 8.01
C LEU A 118 -4.23 4.98 9.30
N GLU A 119 -4.45 3.69 9.50
CA GLU A 119 -3.98 2.93 10.66
C GLU A 119 -2.79 2.02 10.31
N GLU A 120 -2.77 1.50 9.08
CA GLU A 120 -1.71 0.60 8.60
C GLU A 120 -1.21 0.99 7.21
N LEU A 121 0.11 1.14 7.10
CA LEU A 121 0.80 1.39 5.84
C LEU A 121 1.84 0.30 5.59
N LEU A 122 1.74 -0.34 4.43
CA LEU A 122 2.66 -1.39 4.01
C LEU A 122 3.26 -1.06 2.65
N ILE A 123 4.59 -1.04 2.55
CA ILE A 123 5.31 -0.75 1.30
C ILE A 123 6.32 -1.86 1.02
N TYR A 124 6.15 -2.55 -0.11
CA TYR A 124 6.98 -3.63 -0.59
C TYR A 124 7.60 -3.27 -1.93
N ASN A 125 8.89 -3.60 -2.08
CA ASN A 125 9.59 -3.59 -3.35
C ASN A 125 9.56 -2.24 -4.10
N ASN A 126 9.58 -1.08 -3.43
CA ASN A 126 9.79 0.22 -4.08
C ASN A 126 11.29 0.58 -4.26
N SER A 127 11.63 1.60 -5.04
CA SER A 127 13.02 1.95 -5.38
C SER A 127 13.69 2.68 -4.23
N VAL A 128 13.12 3.80 -3.80
CA VAL A 128 13.72 4.68 -2.80
C VAL A 128 12.62 5.40 -2.03
N ILE A 129 12.86 5.63 -0.74
CA ILE A 129 12.16 6.64 0.06
C ILE A 129 13.24 7.58 0.62
N SER A 130 13.20 8.84 0.20
CA SER A 130 14.16 9.87 0.59
C SER A 130 13.73 10.63 1.85
N ASP A 131 12.46 10.57 2.21
CA ASP A 131 11.88 11.30 3.34
C ASP A 131 10.77 10.50 4.02
N LEU A 132 10.65 10.64 5.34
CA LEU A 132 9.66 9.99 6.20
C LEU A 132 8.73 10.98 6.92
N HIS A 133 8.88 12.30 6.75
CA HIS A 133 8.07 13.30 7.49
C HIS A 133 6.56 13.21 7.21
N PHE A 134 6.14 12.65 6.07
CA PHE A 134 4.74 12.36 5.79
C PHE A 134 4.07 11.43 6.84
N LEU A 135 4.88 10.70 7.63
CA LEU A 135 4.37 9.86 8.71
C LEU A 135 3.91 10.68 9.93
N GLU A 136 4.49 11.86 10.15
CA GLU A 136 4.14 12.71 11.31
C GLU A 136 2.74 13.29 11.20
N THR A 137 2.20 13.37 9.99
CA THR A 137 0.88 13.92 9.70
C THR A 137 -0.23 12.87 9.78
N LEU A 138 0.08 11.63 10.16
CA LEU A 138 -0.88 10.51 10.24
C LEU A 138 -1.25 10.20 11.69
N PRO A 139 -2.29 10.86 12.25
CA PRO A 139 -2.59 10.81 13.69
C PRO A 139 -3.07 9.44 14.20
N LYS A 140 -3.50 8.55 13.29
CA LYS A 140 -4.02 7.22 13.62
C LYS A 140 -3.08 6.08 13.22
N LEU A 141 -1.91 6.37 12.65
CA LEU A 141 -1.02 5.35 12.14
C LEU A 141 -0.43 4.53 13.29
N LYS A 142 -0.78 3.25 13.34
CA LYS A 142 -0.32 2.30 14.36
C LYS A 142 0.73 1.35 13.81
N SER A 143 0.63 0.99 12.53
CA SER A 143 1.56 0.05 11.90
C SER A 143 2.16 0.62 10.63
N PHE A 144 3.49 0.59 10.56
CA PHE A 144 4.23 0.91 9.34
C PHE A 144 5.23 -0.20 9.03
N ARG A 145 5.05 -0.85 7.87
CA ARG A 145 5.90 -1.96 7.44
C ARG A 145 6.52 -1.66 6.09
N ILE A 146 7.83 -1.81 6.01
CA ILE A 146 8.60 -1.62 4.80
C ILE A 146 9.48 -2.85 4.54
N VAL A 147 9.46 -3.33 3.30
CA VAL A 147 10.22 -4.51 2.89
C VAL A 147 10.84 -4.27 1.52
N SER A 148 12.15 -4.49 1.41
CA SER A 148 12.91 -4.36 0.16
C SER A 148 12.75 -2.97 -0.49
N VAL A 149 12.79 -1.93 0.34
CA VAL A 149 12.76 -0.52 -0.06
C VAL A 149 13.99 0.17 0.49
N LYS A 150 14.80 0.82 -0.35
CA LYS A 150 15.95 1.58 0.12
C LYS A 150 15.47 2.86 0.81
N ILE A 151 15.74 2.99 2.10
CA ILE A 151 15.49 4.25 2.84
C ILE A 151 16.78 5.08 2.79
N GLN A 152 16.66 6.29 2.25
CA GLN A 152 17.74 7.29 2.19
C GLN A 152 17.51 8.46 3.16
N ALA A 153 16.36 8.51 3.83
CA ALA A 153 16.08 9.51 4.86
C ALA A 153 17.18 9.51 5.93
N GLU A 154 17.68 10.71 6.23
CA GLU A 154 18.65 10.94 7.31
C GLU A 154 17.94 10.99 8.65
N ASP A 155 16.81 11.69 8.71
CA ASP A 155 15.96 11.72 9.88
C ASP A 155 14.99 10.52 9.90
N LEU A 156 15.07 9.77 10.99
CA LEU A 156 14.21 8.63 11.29
C LEU A 156 13.30 8.91 12.50
N SER A 157 13.31 10.14 13.02
CA SER A 157 12.46 10.57 14.14
C SER A 157 10.95 10.35 13.90
N PRO A 158 10.40 10.44 12.67
CA PRO A 158 8.98 10.15 12.43
C PRO A 158 8.55 8.74 12.84
N LEU A 159 9.49 7.79 12.91
CA LEU A 159 9.20 6.41 13.30
C LEU A 159 8.90 6.25 14.80
N LYS A 160 9.31 7.19 15.65
CA LYS A 160 9.19 7.06 17.11
C LYS A 160 7.75 7.01 17.58
N ASN A 161 6.84 7.67 16.86
CA ASN A 161 5.45 7.81 17.24
C ASN A 161 4.57 6.64 16.77
N ILE A 162 5.12 5.71 15.97
CA ILE A 162 4.38 4.58 15.39
C ILE A 162 4.60 3.33 16.25
N GLU A 163 3.54 2.78 16.83
CA GLU A 163 3.63 1.66 17.77
C GLU A 163 4.33 0.42 17.18
N GLN A 164 3.96 0.06 15.96
CA GLN A 164 4.43 -1.16 15.30
C GLN A 164 5.16 -0.83 14.00
N VAL A 165 6.48 -0.75 14.07
CA VAL A 165 7.32 -0.56 12.88
C VAL A 165 8.02 -1.86 12.49
N CYS A 166 8.16 -2.10 11.19
CA CYS A 166 8.87 -3.28 10.71
C CYS A 166 9.65 -2.98 9.43
N PHE A 167 10.94 -3.31 9.42
CA PHE A 167 11.86 -3.00 8.33
C PHE A 167 12.68 -4.23 7.94
N PHE A 168 12.70 -4.53 6.65
CA PHE A 168 13.48 -5.62 6.09
C PHE A 168 14.16 -5.19 4.81
N LYS A 169 15.48 -5.41 4.70
CA LYS A 169 16.27 -5.08 3.50
C LYS A 169 16.13 -3.61 3.09
N THR A 170 16.27 -2.70 4.06
CA THR A 170 16.07 -1.26 3.85
C THR A 170 17.35 -0.45 3.82
N GLY A 171 18.45 -1.02 4.32
CA GLY A 171 19.73 -0.34 4.44
C GLY A 171 19.87 0.53 5.69
N ILE A 172 18.81 0.65 6.50
CA ILE A 172 18.84 1.40 7.77
C ILE A 172 18.91 0.50 9.01
N ASP A 173 18.99 -0.82 8.84
CA ASP A 173 18.95 -1.81 9.94
C ASP A 173 19.91 -1.50 11.10
N LYS A 174 21.12 -1.02 10.79
CA LYS A 174 22.14 -0.65 11.79
C LYS A 174 21.80 0.64 12.56
N LYS A 175 21.03 1.55 11.95
CA LYS A 175 20.62 2.82 12.53
C LYS A 175 19.41 2.65 13.46
N LEU A 176 18.52 1.70 13.18
CA LEU A 176 17.23 1.56 13.88
C LEU A 176 17.34 1.51 15.41
N LYS A 177 18.39 0.87 15.95
CA LYS A 177 18.60 0.74 17.40
C LYS A 177 18.72 2.09 18.13
N SER A 178 19.18 3.15 17.48
CA SER A 178 19.30 4.48 18.10
C SER A 178 18.04 5.34 17.99
N PHE A 179 17.04 4.89 17.21
CA PHE A 179 15.81 5.64 16.96
C PHE A 179 14.57 4.96 17.53
N LEU A 180 14.52 3.64 17.50
CA LEU A 180 13.36 2.87 17.94
C LEU A 180 13.42 2.56 19.44
N SER A 181 12.24 2.50 20.05
CA SER A 181 12.05 2.02 21.42
C SER A 181 12.26 0.51 21.54
N GLU A 182 12.47 0.02 22.76
CA GLU A 182 12.57 -1.41 23.06
C GLU A 182 11.33 -2.18 22.58
N LYS A 183 10.13 -1.66 22.84
CA LYS A 183 8.86 -2.26 22.39
C LYS A 183 8.81 -2.43 20.86
N GLN A 184 9.25 -1.43 20.12
CA GLN A 184 9.32 -1.49 18.65
C GLN A 184 10.37 -2.51 18.18
N MET A 185 11.53 -2.55 18.84
CA MET A 185 12.60 -3.50 18.52
C MET A 185 12.17 -4.96 18.80
N ASP A 186 11.47 -5.20 19.91
CA ASP A 186 10.93 -6.52 20.26
C ASP A 186 9.90 -7.00 19.26
N PHE A 187 8.95 -6.12 18.89
CA PHE A 187 8.00 -6.41 17.83
C PHE A 187 8.69 -6.76 16.51
N MET A 188 9.70 -6.00 16.10
CA MET A 188 10.49 -6.29 14.91
C MET A 188 11.16 -7.67 14.97
N ASN A 189 11.73 -8.04 16.12
CA ASN A 189 12.39 -9.33 16.30
C ASN A 189 11.40 -10.50 16.23
N GLN A 190 10.23 -10.37 16.86
CA GLN A 190 9.16 -11.37 16.76
C GLN A 190 8.71 -11.59 15.31
N VAL A 191 8.59 -10.53 14.52
CA VAL A 191 8.24 -10.65 13.10
C VAL A 191 9.37 -11.33 12.31
N LYS A 192 10.64 -11.00 12.59
CA LYS A 192 11.81 -11.66 11.97
C LYS A 192 11.83 -13.16 12.24
N GLU A 193 11.71 -13.55 13.49
CA GLU A 193 11.68 -14.97 13.91
C GLU A 193 10.55 -15.72 13.21
N ARG A 194 9.35 -15.13 13.16
CA ARG A 194 8.21 -15.74 12.49
C ARG A 194 8.45 -15.93 10.99
N ILE A 195 9.08 -14.97 10.32
CA ILE A 195 9.47 -15.10 8.91
C ILE A 195 10.50 -16.22 8.75
N GLU A 196 11.51 -16.30 9.62
CA GLU A 196 12.53 -17.34 9.56
C GLU A 196 11.95 -18.74 9.72
N VAL A 197 11.02 -18.94 10.66
CA VAL A 197 10.29 -20.20 10.83
C VAL A 197 9.54 -20.55 9.55
N LEU A 198 8.70 -19.63 9.05
CA LEU A 198 7.91 -19.88 7.85
C LEU A 198 8.80 -20.18 6.63
N THR A 199 9.92 -19.49 6.46
CA THR A 199 10.82 -19.73 5.31
C THR A 199 11.59 -21.05 5.38
N LYS A 200 11.73 -21.67 6.56
CA LYS A 200 12.31 -23.02 6.70
C LYS A 200 11.33 -24.09 6.21
N ASP A 201 10.03 -23.87 6.38
CA ASP A 201 8.98 -24.80 5.93
C ASP A 201 8.76 -24.81 4.40
N TYR A 202 9.36 -23.85 3.68
CA TYR A 202 9.27 -23.72 2.21
C TYR A 202 10.59 -24.06 1.48
N LYS A 203 11.59 -24.62 2.16
CA LYS A 203 12.81 -25.17 1.56
C LYS A 203 12.76 -26.68 1.51
#